data_AF-A0A936SQN6-F1
#
_entry.id   AF-A0A936SQN6-F1
#
_cell.length_a   1.000
_cell.length_b   1.000
_cell.length_c   1.000
_cell.angle_alpha   90.00
_cell.angle_beta   90.00
_cell.angle_gamma   90.00
#
_symmetry.space_group_name_H-M   'P 1'
#
loop_
_entity.id
_entity.type
_entity.pdbx_description
1 polymer ?
#
loop_
_entity_poly.entity_id
_entity_poly.type
_entity_poly.pdbx_seq_one_letter_code
_entity_poly.pdbx_strand_id
1 'polypeptide(L)'
;MPGQSYSGKTTLVAELVKLGATYFSDEYALFDEDGNVHPFPRPLAIRDRFDPTIREDVNVEALGGVPATRSARVGMMFFGKYRSKARWKPIFISPGVGIIELITHTIPMRVNSEFAIKALTNAVRGAKIAKSARGEADISAEKLLHFVDINNN
;
A
#
# COMPACT_ATOMS: atom_id res chain seq x y z
N MET A 1 -0.90 -0.14 -1.15
CA MET A 1 -1.62 0.59 -0.08
C MET A 1 -1.66 2.08 -0.40
N PRO A 2 -2.83 2.68 -0.66
CA PRO A 2 -2.95 4.12 -0.90
C PRO A 2 -2.86 4.95 0.39
N GLY A 3 -2.51 6.22 0.27
CA GLY A 3 -2.56 7.17 1.38
C GLY A 3 -1.77 8.45 1.11
N GLN A 4 -2.01 9.49 1.89
CA GLN A 4 -1.32 10.78 1.77
C GLN A 4 0.16 10.69 2.18
N SER A 5 0.96 11.66 1.76
CA SER A 5 2.31 11.85 2.32
C SER A 5 2.24 11.98 3.83
N TYR A 6 3.29 11.52 4.53
CA TYR A 6 3.37 11.51 6.01
C TYR A 6 2.31 10.66 6.73
N SER A 7 1.53 9.81 6.03
CA SER A 7 0.58 8.90 6.66
C SER A 7 1.23 7.63 7.25
N GLY A 8 2.57 7.59 7.32
CA GLY A 8 3.37 6.47 7.83
C GLY A 8 3.39 5.21 6.95
N LYS A 9 3.11 5.34 5.63
CA LYS A 9 3.06 4.18 4.71
C LYS A 9 4.42 3.52 4.58
N THR A 10 5.47 4.29 4.31
CA THR A 10 6.84 3.80 4.16
C THR A 10 7.28 2.99 5.38
N THR A 11 6.98 3.47 6.59
CA THR A 11 7.24 2.72 7.82
C THR A 11 6.46 1.40 7.88
N LEU A 12 5.19 1.38 7.49
CA LEU A 12 4.41 0.14 7.42
C LEU A 12 4.92 -0.81 6.34
N VAL A 13 5.35 -0.30 5.19
CA VAL A 13 5.98 -1.11 4.13
C VAL A 13 7.28 -1.74 4.64
N ALA A 14 8.12 -0.99 5.34
CA ALA A 14 9.35 -1.53 5.93
C ALA A 14 9.07 -2.69 6.89
N GLU A 15 8.06 -2.57 7.75
CA GLU A 15 7.67 -3.64 8.67
C GLU A 15 7.08 -4.86 7.95
N LEU A 16 6.27 -4.66 6.91
CA LEU A 16 5.78 -5.77 6.08
C LEU A 16 6.93 -6.52 5.40
N VAL A 17 7.92 -5.79 4.89
CA VAL A 17 9.11 -6.36 4.26
C VAL A 17 9.93 -7.18 5.26
N LYS A 18 10.14 -6.66 6.48
CA LYS A 18 10.82 -7.41 7.56
C LYS A 18 10.08 -8.70 7.94
N LEU A 19 8.76 -8.73 7.77
CA LEU A 19 7.91 -9.91 7.97
C LEU A 19 7.85 -10.83 6.73
N GLY A 20 8.66 -10.58 5.69
CA GLY A 20 8.79 -11.45 4.52
C GLY A 20 7.88 -11.08 3.35
N ALA A 21 7.18 -9.95 3.38
CA ALA A 21 6.41 -9.49 2.24
C ALA A 21 7.32 -9.10 1.07
N THR A 22 6.98 -9.54 -0.15
CA THR A 22 7.66 -9.12 -1.37
C THR A 22 7.40 -7.65 -1.66
N TYR A 23 8.46 -6.88 -1.91
CA TYR A 23 8.37 -5.45 -2.12
C TYR A 23 8.13 -5.09 -3.59
N PHE A 24 7.04 -4.38 -3.89
CA PHE A 24 6.77 -3.89 -5.25
C PHE A 24 7.30 -2.48 -5.46
N SER A 25 6.86 -1.55 -4.60
CA SER A 25 7.20 -0.13 -4.70
C SER A 25 6.77 0.62 -3.43
N ASP A 26 7.32 1.82 -3.25
CA ASP A 26 6.86 2.84 -2.29
C ASP A 26 6.62 4.16 -3.02
N GLU A 27 5.80 5.03 -2.42
CA GLU A 27 5.31 6.31 -2.97
C GLU A 27 4.41 6.21 -4.22
N TYR A 28 4.81 5.42 -5.23
CA TYR A 28 4.09 5.24 -6.48
C TYR A 28 3.83 3.76 -6.76
N ALA A 29 2.61 3.44 -7.18
CA ALA A 29 2.27 2.12 -7.73
C ALA A 29 1.95 2.29 -9.21
N LEU A 30 2.70 1.58 -10.06
CA LEU A 30 2.51 1.61 -11.50
C LEU A 30 1.47 0.57 -11.90
N PHE A 31 0.41 1.02 -12.55
CA PHE A 31 -0.64 0.16 -13.09
C PHE A 31 -0.64 0.20 -14.61
N ASP A 32 -0.81 -0.95 -15.24
CA ASP A 32 -1.11 -1.04 -16.67
C ASP A 32 -2.62 -0.93 -16.96
N GLU A 33 -2.98 -0.98 -18.23
CA GLU A 33 -4.37 -0.93 -18.68
C GLU A 33 -5.23 -2.11 -18.19
N ASP A 34 -4.61 -3.26 -17.91
CA ASP A 34 -5.26 -4.46 -17.41
C ASP A 34 -5.41 -4.47 -15.89
N GLY A 35 -4.90 -3.44 -15.22
CA GLY A 35 -4.95 -3.26 -13.77
C GLY A 35 -3.91 -4.07 -13.01
N ASN A 36 -2.87 -4.62 -13.67
CA ASN A 36 -1.77 -5.25 -12.96
C ASN A 36 -0.85 -4.19 -12.37
N VAL A 37 -0.39 -4.42 -11.14
CA VAL A 37 0.66 -3.62 -10.52
C VAL A 37 2.02 -4.10 -11.01
N HIS A 38 2.84 -3.17 -11.50
CA HIS A 38 4.20 -3.43 -11.95
C HIS A 38 5.21 -3.09 -10.84
N PRO A 39 6.27 -3.90 -10.67
CA PRO A 39 7.35 -3.56 -9.76
C PRO A 39 7.99 -2.23 -10.15
N PHE A 40 8.25 -1.40 -9.15
CA PHE A 40 9.01 -0.18 -9.28
C PHE A 40 9.86 0.01 -8.01
N PRO A 41 10.81 -0.91 -7.76
CA PRO A 41 11.55 -0.91 -6.52
C PRO A 41 12.43 0.33 -6.44
N ARG A 42 12.30 1.04 -5.31
CA ARG A 42 13.15 2.16 -4.91
C ARG A 42 13.51 2.00 -3.44
N PRO A 43 14.62 2.59 -2.97
CA PRO A 43 14.92 2.66 -1.55
C PRO A 43 13.73 3.25 -0.76
N LEU A 44 13.46 2.69 0.42
CA LEU A 44 12.44 3.19 1.33
C LEU A 44 12.96 4.43 2.04
N ALA A 45 12.20 5.53 1.94
CA ALA A 45 12.42 6.79 2.63
C ALA A 45 12.07 6.69 4.13
N ILE A 46 12.84 5.96 4.91
CA ILE A 46 12.55 5.72 6.32
C ILE A 46 12.92 6.95 7.13
N ARG A 47 11.99 7.42 7.96
CA ARG A 47 12.22 8.53 8.90
C ARG A 47 12.54 7.97 10.27
N ASP A 48 13.44 8.65 10.98
CA ASP A 48 13.72 8.29 12.37
C ASP A 48 12.47 8.46 13.25
N ARG A 49 12.35 7.58 14.24
CA ARG A 49 11.16 7.50 15.11
C ARG A 49 11.13 8.64 16.13
N PHE A 50 12.29 9.17 16.51
CA PHE A 50 12.47 10.23 17.50
C PHE A 50 12.68 11.61 16.85
N ASP A 51 13.34 11.65 15.70
CA ASP A 51 13.53 12.87 14.89
C ASP A 51 13.06 12.68 13.43
N PRO A 52 11.81 13.06 13.11
CA PRO A 52 11.25 12.92 11.77
C PRO A 52 11.98 13.73 10.68
N THR A 53 12.87 14.66 11.04
CA THR A 53 13.69 15.43 10.08
C THR A 53 14.82 14.58 9.50
N ILE A 54 15.26 13.56 10.24
CA ILE A 54 16.24 12.58 9.77
C ILE A 54 15.51 11.58 8.89
N ARG A 55 15.97 11.47 7.64
CA ARG A 55 15.50 10.51 6.65
C ARG A 55 16.68 9.75 6.12
N GLU A 56 16.55 8.43 6.07
CA GLU A 56 17.48 7.51 5.43
C GLU A 56 16.78 6.79 4.29
N ASP A 57 17.48 6.65 3.17
CA ASP A 57 16.99 5.86 2.03
C ASP A 57 17.57 4.44 2.16
N VAL A 58 16.70 3.49 2.51
CA VAL A 58 17.09 2.11 2.85
C VAL A 58 16.63 1.15 1.76
N ASN A 59 17.57 0.43 1.15
CA ASN A 59 17.24 -0.66 0.22
C ASN A 59 16.51 -1.79 0.95
N VAL A 60 15.52 -2.41 0.32
CA VAL A 60 14.70 -3.44 0.96
C VAL A 60 15.47 -4.69 1.32
N GLU A 61 16.54 -4.99 0.58
CA GLU A 61 17.47 -6.09 0.86
C GLU A 61 18.16 -5.91 2.22
N ALA A 62 18.46 -4.67 2.63
CA ALA A 62 19.03 -4.38 3.95
C ALA A 62 18.05 -4.64 5.10
N LEU A 63 16.75 -4.73 4.79
CA LEU A 63 15.69 -5.11 5.71
C LEU A 63 15.37 -6.62 5.66
N GLY A 64 16.13 -7.41 4.91
CA GLY A 64 15.84 -8.82 4.64
C GLY A 64 14.76 -9.06 3.58
N GLY A 65 14.35 -8.00 2.87
CA GLY A 65 13.33 -8.02 1.83
C GLY A 65 13.81 -8.49 0.48
N VAL A 66 12.84 -8.81 -0.39
CA VAL A 66 13.09 -9.15 -1.80
C VAL A 66 12.21 -8.27 -2.69
N PRO A 67 12.78 -7.54 -3.67
CA PRO A 67 11.98 -6.79 -4.64
C PRO A 67 11.27 -7.74 -5.61
N ALA A 68 10.05 -7.37 -6.00
CA ALA A 68 9.30 -8.06 -7.04
C ALA A 68 9.97 -7.84 -8.40
N THR A 69 9.92 -8.86 -9.25
CA THR A 69 10.49 -8.83 -10.62
C THR A 69 9.43 -9.01 -11.70
N ARG A 70 8.18 -9.30 -11.32
CA ARG A 70 7.06 -9.51 -12.23
C ARG A 70 5.84 -8.75 -11.76
N SER A 71 4.99 -8.36 -12.70
CA SER A 71 3.70 -7.75 -12.39
C SER A 71 2.76 -8.75 -11.70
N ALA A 72 1.78 -8.22 -10.96
CA ALA A 72 0.79 -9.02 -10.25
C ALA A 72 -0.60 -8.37 -10.31
N ARG A 73 -1.65 -9.19 -10.22
CA ARG A 73 -3.01 -8.70 -9.96
C ARG A 73 -3.16 -8.31 -8.50
N VAL A 74 -3.96 -7.29 -8.22
CA VAL A 74 -4.28 -6.88 -6.85
C VAL A 74 -5.33 -7.82 -6.27
N GLY A 75 -4.94 -8.65 -5.30
CA GLY A 75 -5.90 -9.48 -4.54
C GLY A 75 -6.59 -8.72 -3.41
N MET A 76 -5.89 -7.78 -2.79
CA MET A 76 -6.42 -6.94 -1.72
C MET A 76 -5.88 -5.52 -1.79
N MET A 77 -6.75 -4.56 -1.49
CA MET A 77 -6.37 -3.16 -1.28
C MET A 77 -6.74 -2.72 0.13
N PHE A 78 -5.75 -2.21 0.87
CA PHE A 78 -5.92 -1.74 2.23
C PHE A 78 -5.70 -0.23 2.34
N PHE A 79 -6.71 0.47 2.85
CA PHE A 79 -6.68 1.88 3.21
C PHE A 79 -6.42 2.03 4.72
N GLY A 80 -5.16 2.24 5.08
CA GLY A 80 -4.71 2.35 6.48
C GLY A 80 -4.37 3.77 6.89
N LYS A 81 -5.25 4.43 7.66
CA LYS A 81 -4.95 5.77 8.22
C LYS A 81 -4.24 5.63 9.56
N TYR A 82 -3.01 6.11 9.67
CA TYR A 82 -2.29 6.12 10.95
C TYR A 82 -2.97 7.05 11.95
N ARG A 83 -3.16 6.52 13.16
CA ARG A 83 -3.52 7.28 14.36
C ARG A 83 -2.90 6.56 15.55
N SER A 84 -2.11 7.29 16.35
CA SER A 84 -1.48 6.69 17.53
C SER A 84 -2.51 5.98 18.40
N LYS A 85 -2.16 4.78 18.86
CA LYS A 85 -3.02 3.89 19.67
C LYS A 85 -4.38 3.54 19.02
N ALA A 86 -4.52 3.66 17.69
CA ALA A 86 -5.74 3.22 17.03
C ALA A 86 -5.95 1.72 17.20
N ARG A 87 -7.21 1.34 17.38
CA ARG A 87 -7.65 -0.04 17.39
C ARG A 87 -7.79 -0.52 15.94
N TRP A 88 -7.15 -1.65 15.66
CA TRP A 88 -7.34 -2.37 14.41
C TRP A 88 -8.76 -2.92 14.32
N LYS A 89 -9.55 -2.41 13.39
CA LYS A 89 -10.92 -2.84 13.13
C LYS A 89 -11.21 -2.67 11.64
N PRO A 90 -10.73 -3.58 10.78
CA PRO A 90 -10.91 -3.45 9.34
C PRO A 90 -12.38 -3.67 8.99
N ILE A 91 -12.87 -2.87 8.05
CA ILE A 91 -14.16 -3.05 7.41
C ILE A 91 -13.96 -3.22 5.92
N PHE A 92 -14.69 -4.14 5.31
CA PHE A 92 -14.74 -4.22 3.86
C PHE A 92 -15.60 -3.09 3.32
N ILE A 93 -15.16 -2.50 2.21
CA ILE A 93 -15.88 -1.47 1.47
C ILE A 93 -16.14 -1.96 0.06
N SER A 94 -17.16 -1.40 -0.59
CA SER A 94 -17.47 -1.78 -1.96
C SER A 94 -16.37 -1.32 -2.93
N PRO A 95 -16.22 -2.00 -4.08
CA PRO A 95 -15.30 -1.59 -5.13
C PRO A 95 -15.49 -0.12 -5.55
N GLY A 96 -16.73 0.34 -5.66
CA GLY A 96 -17.04 1.73 -6.02
C GLY A 96 -16.51 2.74 -5.00
N VAL A 97 -16.67 2.49 -3.69
CA VAL A 97 -16.08 3.34 -2.64
C VAL A 97 -14.56 3.31 -2.72
N GLY A 98 -13.95 2.15 -2.96
CA GLY A 98 -12.51 2.02 -3.15
C GLY A 98 -11.98 2.84 -4.32
N ILE A 99 -12.68 2.84 -5.46
CA ILE A 99 -12.33 3.67 -6.63
C ILE A 99 -12.36 5.15 -6.25
N ILE A 100 -13.43 5.62 -5.59
CA ILE A 100 -13.55 7.03 -5.18
C ILE A 100 -12.36 7.45 -4.31
N GLU A 101 -11.96 6.61 -3.35
CA GLU A 101 -10.80 6.87 -2.50
C GLU A 101 -9.49 6.92 -3.33
N LEU A 102 -9.32 6.01 -4.31
CA LEU A 102 -8.15 5.95 -5.20
C LEU A 102 -8.02 7.16 -6.12
N ILE A 103 -9.13 7.76 -6.56
CA ILE A 103 -9.10 8.94 -7.44
C ILE A 103 -8.23 10.04 -6.83
N THR A 104 -8.33 10.24 -5.51
CA THR A 104 -7.54 11.26 -4.78
C THR A 104 -6.04 10.97 -4.70
N HIS A 105 -5.65 9.72 -4.97
CA HIS A 105 -4.27 9.23 -4.93
C HIS A 105 -3.70 8.96 -6.32
N THR A 106 -4.45 9.27 -7.39
CA THR A 106 -4.08 8.94 -8.76
C THR A 106 -3.52 10.15 -9.50
N ILE A 107 -2.22 10.13 -9.78
CA ILE A 107 -1.48 11.24 -10.40
C ILE A 107 -2.06 11.68 -11.74
N PRO A 108 -2.25 10.79 -12.74
CA PRO A 108 -2.73 11.21 -14.06
C PRO A 108 -4.21 11.59 -14.08
N MET A 109 -4.94 11.55 -12.96
CA MET A 109 -6.40 11.75 -12.93
C MET A 109 -6.84 13.10 -13.54
N ARG A 110 -6.02 14.15 -13.42
CA ARG A 110 -6.35 15.48 -13.96
C ARG A 110 -5.97 15.68 -15.43
N VAL A 111 -5.09 14.84 -15.95
CA VAL A 111 -4.48 15.02 -17.29
C VAL A 111 -4.84 13.90 -18.26
N ASN A 112 -5.23 12.73 -17.76
CA ASN A 112 -5.66 11.56 -18.52
C ASN A 112 -6.63 10.71 -17.68
N SER A 113 -7.83 11.25 -17.45
CA SER A 113 -8.84 10.64 -16.59
C SER A 113 -9.40 9.32 -17.14
N GLU A 114 -9.58 9.22 -18.46
CA GLU A 114 -10.09 8.01 -19.12
C GLU A 114 -9.18 6.80 -18.85
N PHE A 115 -7.88 6.94 -19.13
CA PHE A 115 -6.90 5.89 -18.84
C PHE A 115 -6.85 5.58 -17.35
N ALA A 116 -6.79 6.62 -16.50
CA ALA A 116 -6.71 6.46 -15.05
C ALA A 116 -7.91 5.69 -14.49
N ILE A 117 -9.14 6.04 -14.88
CA ILE A 117 -10.35 5.37 -14.43
C ILE A 117 -10.40 3.93 -14.94
N LYS A 118 -10.01 3.68 -16.20
CA LYS A 118 -9.92 2.33 -16.77
C LYS A 118 -8.97 1.45 -15.96
N ALA A 119 -7.75 1.92 -15.73
CA ALA A 119 -6.73 1.20 -14.96
C ALA A 119 -7.18 0.95 -13.51
N LEU A 120 -7.77 1.95 -12.83
CA LEU A 120 -8.29 1.78 -11.47
C LEU A 120 -9.43 0.76 -11.41
N THR A 121 -10.37 0.83 -12.35
CA THR A 121 -11.50 -0.11 -12.45
C THR A 121 -11.01 -1.55 -12.61
N ASN A 122 -9.99 -1.75 -13.44
CA ASN A 122 -9.39 -3.06 -13.65
C ASN A 122 -8.55 -3.51 -12.45
N ALA A 123 -7.83 -2.60 -11.79
CA ALA A 123 -7.04 -2.91 -10.61
C ALA A 123 -7.89 -3.36 -9.41
N VAL A 124 -9.09 -2.79 -9.23
CA VAL A 124 -10.00 -3.21 -8.15
C VAL A 124 -10.87 -4.42 -8.52
N ARG A 125 -10.85 -4.87 -9.78
CA ARG A 125 -11.68 -5.99 -10.26
C ARG A 125 -11.24 -7.28 -9.58
N GLY A 126 -12.11 -7.82 -8.73
CA GLY A 126 -11.83 -9.04 -7.96
C GLY A 126 -10.96 -8.80 -6.72
N ALA A 127 -10.53 -7.56 -6.45
CA ALA A 127 -9.80 -7.22 -5.25
C ALA A 127 -10.76 -7.05 -4.06
N LYS A 128 -10.41 -7.62 -2.90
CA LYS A 128 -11.07 -7.27 -1.63
C LYS A 128 -10.56 -5.91 -1.18
N ILE A 129 -11.45 -4.99 -0.83
CA ILE A 129 -11.06 -3.65 -0.40
C ILE A 129 -11.43 -3.44 1.06
N ALA A 130 -10.44 -3.12 1.88
CA ALA A 130 -10.61 -2.92 3.30
C ALA A 130 -10.07 -1.57 3.76
N LYS A 131 -10.68 -1.00 4.79
CA LYS A 131 -10.24 0.24 5.42
C LYS A 131 -10.16 0.07 6.93
N SER A 132 -9.14 0.64 7.54
CA SER A 132 -9.05 0.73 9.00
C SER A 132 -8.21 1.92 9.46
N ALA A 133 -8.49 2.39 10.68
CA ALA A 133 -7.49 3.12 11.43
C ALA A 133 -6.42 2.14 11.91
N ARG A 134 -5.15 2.54 11.87
CA ARG A 134 -4.04 1.70 12.28
C ARG A 134 -3.13 2.44 13.27
N GLY A 135 -2.60 1.68 14.22
CA GLY A 135 -1.63 2.17 15.18
C GLY A 135 -0.21 2.04 14.64
N GLU A 136 0.71 1.70 15.52
CA GLU A 136 2.12 1.51 15.22
C GLU A 136 2.35 0.50 14.09
N ALA A 137 3.39 0.73 13.30
CA ALA A 137 3.64 0.03 12.06
C ALA A 137 3.93 -1.46 12.26
N ASP A 138 4.73 -1.80 13.27
CA ASP A 138 5.09 -3.16 13.69
C ASP A 138 3.84 -4.02 13.93
N ILE A 139 2.99 -3.59 14.87
CA ILE A 139 1.75 -4.29 15.24
C ILE A 139 0.75 -4.29 14.07
N SER A 140 0.72 -3.22 13.28
CA SER A 140 -0.20 -3.11 12.15
C SER A 140 0.19 -4.01 10.98
N ALA A 141 1.49 -4.26 10.78
CA ALA A 141 2.00 -5.13 9.73
C ALA A 141 1.59 -6.59 9.99
N GLU A 142 1.82 -7.09 11.20
CA GLU A 142 1.40 -8.43 11.61
C GLU A 142 -0.12 -8.63 11.43
N LYS A 143 -0.92 -7.67 11.90
CA LYS A 143 -2.38 -7.72 11.77
C LYS A 143 -2.85 -7.65 10.32
N LEU A 144 -2.15 -6.89 9.47
CA LEU A 144 -2.47 -6.80 8.05
C LEU A 144 -2.16 -8.11 7.34
N LEU A 145 -1.00 -8.72 7.57
CA LEU A 145 -0.66 -10.02 6.97
C LEU A 145 -1.65 -11.11 7.40
N HIS A 146 -1.92 -11.22 8.70
CA HIS A 146 -2.93 -12.15 9.20
C HIS A 146 -4.32 -11.87 8.59
N PHE A 147 -4.71 -10.59 8.45
CA PHE A 147 -5.97 -10.22 7.81
C PHE A 147 -6.01 -10.60 6.32
N VAL A 148 -4.89 -10.47 5.61
CA VAL A 148 -4.78 -10.90 4.21
C VAL A 148 -4.92 -12.43 4.11
N ASP A 149 -4.23 -13.19 4.96
CA ASP A 149 -4.23 -14.65 4.93
C ASP A 149 -5.62 -15.25 5.17
N ILE A 150 -6.32 -14.79 6.21
CA ILE A 150 -7.68 -15.30 6.52
C ILE A 150 -8.72 -14.93 5.46
N ASN A 151 -8.44 -13.93 4.61
CA ASN A 151 -9.35 -13.42 3.59
C ASN A 151 -8.87 -13.71 2.17
N ASN A 152 -7.79 -14.45 1.95
CA ASN A 152 -7.35 -14.88 0.63
C ASN A 152 -7.85 -16.29 0.25
N ASN A 153 -8.57 -16.96 1.17
CA ASN A 153 -9.34 -18.18 0.90
C ASN A 153 -10.74 -17.87 0.36
#